data_AF-A0A511ZQF0-F1
#
_entry.id   AF-A0A511ZQF0-F1
#
_cell.length_a   1.000
_cell.length_b   1.000
_cell.length_c   1.000
_cell.angle_alpha   90.00
_cell.angle_beta   90.00
_cell.angle_gamma   90.00
#
_symmetry.space_group_name_H-M   'P 1'
#
loop_
_entity.id
_entity.type
_entity.pdbx_description
1 polymer ?
#
loop_
_entity_poly.entity_id
_entity_poly.type
_entity_poly.pdbx_seq_one_letter_code
_entity_poly.pdbx_strand_id
1 'polypeptide(L)'
;MIAPNRTEWQIRCAFNAFCKRVLKNAAIDIYKERKRQRSKEKTFSDLTPYEANQLYSVDNYGEGNKEGFQIVDKKITTKLLAEAMHSSSEEKRNLVLLY
;
A
#
# COMPACT_ATOMS: atom_id res chain seq x y z
N MET A 1 -46.52 32.05 -22.95
CA MET A 1 -47.32 30.84 -22.71
C MET A 1 -46.95 30.29 -21.34
N ILE A 2 -47.82 30.48 -20.35
CA ILE A 2 -47.60 30.03 -18.98
C ILE A 2 -47.91 28.53 -18.94
N ALA A 3 -46.95 27.70 -18.54
CA ALA A 3 -47.17 26.26 -18.41
C ALA A 3 -48.33 26.01 -17.43
N PRO A 4 -49.28 25.11 -17.74
CA PRO A 4 -50.39 24.85 -16.83
C PRO A 4 -49.83 24.33 -15.51
N ASN A 5 -50.24 24.93 -14.40
CA ASN A 5 -49.88 24.46 -13.06
C ASN A 5 -50.23 22.97 -12.98
N ARG A 6 -49.20 22.12 -12.83
CA ARG A 6 -49.39 20.69 -12.63
C ARG A 6 -50.27 20.49 -11.40
N THR A 7 -51.25 19.60 -11.50
CA THR A 7 -52.06 19.26 -10.33
C THR A 7 -51.15 18.65 -9.25
N GLU A 8 -51.52 18.80 -7.98
CA GLU A 8 -50.73 18.28 -6.85
C GLU A 8 -50.41 16.78 -7.01
N TRP A 9 -51.36 16.02 -7.57
CA TRP A 9 -51.17 14.62 -7.91
C TRP A 9 -50.03 14.39 -8.92
N GLN A 10 -49.96 15.18 -9.99
CA GLN A 10 -48.89 15.08 -10.99
C GLN A 10 -47.52 15.39 -10.39
N ILE A 11 -47.45 16.34 -9.45
CA ILE A 11 -46.20 16.67 -8.73
C ILE A 11 -45.75 15.48 -7.87
N ARG A 12 -46.67 14.88 -7.09
CA ARG A 12 -46.39 13.70 -6.27
C ARG A 12 -45.93 12.52 -7.13
N CYS A 13 -46.57 12.27 -8.27
CA CYS A 13 -46.19 11.21 -9.20
C CYS A 13 -44.79 11.45 -9.79
N ALA A 14 -44.48 12.69 -10.22
CA ALA A 14 -43.17 13.03 -10.77
C ALA A 14 -42.05 12.85 -9.74
N PHE A 15 -42.27 13.29 -8.49
CA PHE A 15 -41.32 13.11 -7.40
C PHE A 15 -41.10 11.62 -7.07
N ASN A 16 -42.17 10.83 -6.98
CA ASN A 16 -42.07 9.39 -6.74
C ASN A 16 -41.26 8.69 -7.86
N ALA A 17 -41.52 9.02 -9.12
CA ALA A 17 -40.76 8.48 -10.25
C ALA A 17 -39.28 8.87 -10.18
N PHE A 18 -38.99 10.12 -9.80
CA PHE A 18 -37.63 10.58 -9.56
C PHE A 18 -36.93 9.77 -8.46
N CYS A 19 -37.54 9.63 -7.29
CA CYS A 19 -36.98 8.86 -6.18
C CYS A 19 -36.70 7.40 -6.57
N LYS A 20 -37.65 6.74 -7.25
CA LYS A 20 -37.46 5.37 -7.75
C LYS A 20 -36.26 5.27 -8.70
N ARG A 21 -36.08 6.24 -9.59
CA ARG A 21 -34.95 6.28 -10.53
C ARG A 21 -33.62 6.50 -9.79
N VAL A 22 -33.59 7.40 -8.81
CA VAL A 22 -32.40 7.65 -7.99
C VAL A 22 -31.98 6.38 -7.25
N LEU A 23 -32.92 5.71 -6.58
CA LEU A 23 -32.65 4.46 -5.86
C LEU A 23 -32.12 3.35 -6.80
N LYS A 24 -32.73 3.21 -7.98
CA LYS A 24 -32.27 2.24 -8.99
C LYS A 24 -30.85 2.54 -9.45
N ASN A 25 -30.54 3.80 -9.74
CA ASN A 25 -29.21 4.20 -10.20
C ASN A 25 -28.17 3.99 -9.10
N ALA A 26 -28.46 4.38 -7.86
CA ALA A 26 -27.58 4.13 -6.72
C ALA A 26 -27.28 2.63 -6.53
N ALA A 27 -28.29 1.76 -6.67
CA ALA A 27 -28.08 0.33 -6.63
C ALA A 27 -27.16 -0.15 -7.76
N ILE A 28 -27.39 0.31 -9.00
CA ILE A 28 -26.54 -0.01 -10.16
C ILE A 28 -25.09 0.43 -9.91
N ASP A 29 -24.89 1.63 -9.38
CA ASP A 29 -23.55 2.18 -9.12
C ASP A 29 -22.82 1.36 -8.05
N ILE A 30 -23.50 0.94 -6.98
CA ILE A 30 -22.95 0.02 -5.98
C ILE A 30 -22.52 -1.31 -6.62
N TYR A 31 -23.34 -1.89 -7.50
CA TYR A 31 -22.98 -3.13 -8.18
C TYR A 31 -21.79 -2.97 -9.13
N LYS A 32 -21.72 -1.86 -9.86
CA LYS A 32 -20.58 -1.53 -10.74
C LYS A 32 -19.31 -1.37 -9.93
N GLU A 33 -19.37 -0.64 -8.81
CA GLU A 33 -18.20 -0.42 -7.96
C GLU A 33 -17.71 -1.73 -7.36
N ARG A 34 -18.61 -2.57 -6.83
CA ARG A 34 -18.25 -3.92 -6.36
C ARG A 34 -17.61 -4.78 -7.44
N LYS A 35 -18.09 -4.69 -8.69
CA LYS A 35 -17.47 -5.42 -9.81
C LYS A 35 -16.07 -4.89 -10.12
N ARG A 36 -15.87 -3.57 -10.07
CA ARG A 36 -14.56 -2.92 -10.25
C ARG A 36 -13.59 -3.33 -9.15
N GLN A 37 -14.01 -3.29 -7.89
CA GLN A 37 -13.21 -3.73 -6.75
C GLN A 37 -12.78 -5.19 -6.92
N ARG A 38 -13.73 -6.11 -7.17
CA ARG A 38 -13.41 -7.53 -7.42
C ARG A 38 -12.50 -7.80 -8.61
N SER A 39 -12.43 -6.90 -9.59
CA SER A 39 -11.50 -7.05 -10.72
C SER A 39 -10.05 -6.67 -10.39
N LYS A 40 -9.84 -5.94 -9.30
CA LYS A 40 -8.54 -5.42 -8.87
C LYS A 40 -8.05 -6.07 -7.57
N GLU A 41 -8.98 -6.39 -6.68
CA GLU A 41 -8.72 -6.96 -5.37
C GLU A 41 -8.74 -8.48 -5.46
N LYS A 42 -7.68 -9.12 -4.93
CA LYS A 42 -7.65 -10.55 -4.64
C LYS A 42 -7.65 -10.73 -3.12
N THR A 43 -8.35 -11.76 -2.65
CA THR A 43 -8.26 -12.17 -1.25
C THR A 43 -6.87 -12.73 -0.98
N PHE A 44 -6.31 -12.48 0.21
CA PHE A 44 -5.03 -13.08 0.59
C PHE A 44 -5.04 -14.63 0.53
N SER A 45 -6.19 -15.24 0.80
CA SER A 45 -6.38 -16.70 0.69
C SER A 45 -6.27 -17.24 -0.73
N ASP A 46 -6.52 -16.40 -1.74
CA ASP A 46 -6.46 -16.76 -3.16
C ASP A 46 -5.06 -16.50 -3.76
N LEU A 47 -4.14 -15.93 -2.98
CA LEU A 47 -2.78 -15.65 -3.42
C LEU A 47 -1.93 -16.92 -3.34
N THR A 48 -1.14 -17.14 -4.38
CA THR A 48 -0.06 -18.11 -4.32
C THR A 48 1.04 -17.64 -3.34
N PRO A 49 1.82 -18.55 -2.74
CA PRO A 49 2.95 -18.16 -1.89
C PRO A 49 3.93 -17.21 -2.59
N TYR A 50 4.10 -17.34 -3.90
CA TYR A 50 4.90 -16.44 -4.71
C TYR A 50 4.33 -15.02 -4.75
N GLU A 51 3.03 -14.86 -5.06
CA GLU A 51 2.37 -13.55 -5.07
C GLU A 51 2.38 -12.89 -3.68
N ALA A 52 2.18 -13.67 -2.62
CA ALA A 52 2.23 -13.18 -1.25
C ALA A 52 3.63 -12.65 -0.87
N ASN A 53 4.70 -13.32 -1.33
CA ASN A 53 6.07 -12.89 -1.11
C ASN A 53 6.46 -11.61 -1.87
N GLN A 54 5.70 -11.19 -2.87
CA GLN A 54 5.91 -9.90 -3.55
C GLN A 54 5.27 -8.72 -2.80
N LEU A 55 4.42 -8.98 -1.80
CA LEU A 55 3.74 -7.93 -1.02
C LEU A 55 4.65 -7.28 0.03
N TYR A 56 5.78 -7.92 0.34
CA TYR A 56 6.75 -7.42 1.30
C TYR A 56 8.15 -7.52 0.70
N SER A 57 8.97 -6.51 0.96
CA SER A 57 10.41 -6.61 0.81
C SER A 57 11.01 -6.85 2.18
N VAL A 58 11.85 -7.88 2.29
CA VAL A 58 12.72 -8.02 3.45
C VAL A 58 13.97 -7.24 3.17
N ASP A 59 14.25 -6.21 3.97
CA ASP A 59 15.56 -5.60 3.95
C ASP A 59 16.57 -6.62 4.48
N ASN A 60 17.33 -7.21 3.58
CA ASN A 60 18.28 -8.25 3.93
C ASN A 60 19.62 -7.63 4.36
N TYR A 61 19.62 -6.93 5.51
CA TYR A 61 20.83 -6.34 6.08
C TYR A 61 21.86 -7.40 6.53
N GLY A 62 21.49 -8.69 6.57
CA GLY A 62 22.29 -9.75 7.22
C GLY A 62 22.84 -10.87 6.34
N GLU A 63 22.23 -11.21 5.20
CA GLU A 63 22.66 -12.41 4.45
C GLU A 63 23.58 -12.13 3.26
N GLY A 64 23.48 -10.94 2.64
CA GLY A 64 24.30 -10.52 1.51
C GLY A 64 25.55 -9.70 1.88
N ASN A 65 25.55 -9.03 3.04
CA ASN A 65 26.69 -8.23 3.50
C ASN A 65 27.84 -9.08 4.10
N LYS A 66 28.04 -10.29 3.56
CA LYS A 66 29.25 -11.09 3.75
C LYS A 66 30.35 -10.72 2.76
N GLU A 67 30.05 -9.81 1.83
CA GLU A 67 31.05 -9.18 0.99
C GLU A 67 31.88 -8.23 1.85
N GLY A 68 32.88 -8.82 2.53
CA GLY A 68 33.88 -8.04 3.24
C GLY A 68 34.53 -7.05 2.27
N PHE A 69 34.68 -5.80 2.71
CA PHE A 69 35.34 -4.77 1.93
C PHE A 69 36.78 -5.21 1.68
N GLN A 70 37.15 -5.43 0.42
CA GLN A 70 38.51 -5.73 0.05
C GLN A 70 39.22 -4.41 -0.27
N ILE A 71 40.07 -3.97 0.65
CA ILE A 71 40.95 -2.82 0.43
C ILE A 71 42.34 -3.40 0.20
N VAL A 72 42.82 -3.30 -1.04
CA VAL A 72 44.11 -3.83 -1.49
C VAL A 72 44.21 -5.35 -1.21
N ASP A 73 44.93 -5.74 -0.16
CA ASP A 73 45.20 -7.15 0.21
C ASP A 73 44.48 -7.60 1.50
N LYS A 74 43.66 -6.73 2.11
CA LYS A 74 42.97 -7.04 3.37
C LYS A 74 41.46 -7.10 3.16
N LYS A 75 40.87 -8.25 3.49
CA LYS A 75 39.43 -8.46 3.52
C LYS A 75 38.87 -8.05 4.87
N ILE A 76 38.22 -6.88 4.92
CA ILE A 76 37.57 -6.37 6.12
C ILE A 76 36.16 -6.97 6.20
N THR A 77 35.99 -7.95 7.07
CA THR A 77 34.66 -8.51 7.35
C THR A 77 33.92 -7.63 8.35
N THR A 78 32.59 -7.58 8.27
CA THR A 78 31.72 -6.88 9.23
C THR A 78 32.01 -7.25 10.69
N LYS A 79 32.40 -8.50 10.96
CA LYS A 79 32.85 -8.97 12.28
C LYS A 79 34.12 -8.25 12.77
N LEU A 80 35.13 -8.12 11.91
CA LEU A 80 36.38 -7.42 12.24
C LEU A 80 36.12 -5.92 12.46
N LEU A 81 35.22 -5.33 11.68
CA LEU A 81 34.80 -3.95 11.87
C LEU A 81 34.12 -3.78 13.24
N ALA A 82 33.19 -4.67 13.60
CA ALA A 82 32.50 -4.62 14.89
C ALA A 82 33.49 -4.78 16.07
N GLU A 83 34.43 -5.71 15.98
CA GLU A 83 35.48 -5.90 16.99
C GLU A 83 36.40 -4.67 17.12
N ALA A 84 36.79 -4.06 16.00
CA ALA A 84 37.57 -2.83 15.99
C ALA A 84 36.81 -1.66 16.63
N MET A 85 35.51 -1.53 16.35
CA MET A 85 34.65 -0.53 16.99
C MET A 85 34.55 -0.78 18.50
N HIS A 86 34.35 -2.02 18.94
CA HIS A 86 34.27 -2.35 20.36
C HIS A 86 35.58 -2.12 21.13
N SER A 87 36.73 -2.35 20.50
CA SER A 87 38.05 -2.10 21.09
C SER A 87 38.48 -0.63 21.07
N SER A 88 37.82 0.21 20.28
CA SER A 88 38.09 1.65 20.25
C SER A 88 37.51 2.39 21.47
N SER A 89 38.08 3.56 21.80
CA SER A 89 37.57 4.41 22.87
C SER A 89 36.20 4.97 22.52
N GLU A 90 35.42 5.31 23.55
CA GLU A 90 34.05 5.82 23.38
C GLU A 90 33.99 7.09 22.52
N GLU A 91 34.94 8.02 22.71
CA GLU A 91 35.07 9.22 21.88
C GLU A 91 35.26 8.89 20.39
N LYS A 92 36.11 7.90 20.08
CA LYS A 92 36.37 7.49 18.70
C LYS A 92 35.17 6.78 18.08
N ARG A 93 34.46 5.96 18.85
CA ARG A 93 33.20 5.34 18.39
C ARG A 93 32.14 6.39 18.05
N ASN A 94 31.95 7.35 18.95
CA ASN A 94 30.93 8.38 18.76
C ASN A 94 31.23 9.23 17.53
N LEU A 95 32.49 9.59 17.31
CA LEU A 95 32.91 10.31 16.09
C LEU A 95 32.58 9.55 14.80
N VAL A 96 32.83 8.23 14.77
CA VAL A 96 32.56 7.40 13.59
C VAL A 96 31.05 7.20 13.36
N LEU A 97 30.24 7.13 14.42
CA LEU A 97 28.78 6.95 14.31
C LEU A 97 28.02 8.24 13.99
N LEU A 98 28.63 9.40 14.26
CA LEU A 98 28.05 10.73 13.99
C LEU A 98 28.26 11.20 12.54
N TYR A 99 29.16 10.54 11.79
CA TYR A 99 29.53 10.87 10.42
C TYR A 99 28.92 9.89 9.43
#